data_AF-A0AA37KIT0-F1
#
_entry.id   AF-A0AA37KIT0-F1
#
_cell.length_a   1.000
_cell.length_b   1.000
_cell.length_c   1.000
_cell.angle_alpha   90.00
_cell.angle_beta   90.00
_cell.angle_gamma   90.00
#
_symmetry.space_group_name_H-M   'P 1'
#
loop_
_entity.id
_entity.type
_entity.pdbx_description
1 polymer ?
#
loop_
_entity_poly.entity_id
_entity_poly.type
_entity_poly.pdbx_seq_one_letter_code
_entity_poly.pdbx_strand_id
1 'polypeptide(L)'
;MFFLFDFLLEFFLSKEKGRYFTSHFIFLLVSIPYLNIIDFYHITFSPEISYFLRFIPLLRGGYALAIVVGWLSGSKASGLFTSYITMLMATVYFASLIFFVLEHKVNPMVTDYWSALWWAFMDVTTVGSNIYAVTPTGKILSVVLAALGMMMFPIFTVYVTSLVQQANKRKEEYYQSQQSEPADTK
;
A
#
# COMPACT_ATOMS: atom_id res chain seq x y z
N MET A 1 5.70 1.86 16.50
CA MET A 1 5.44 1.06 17.71
C MET A 1 4.60 -0.17 17.40
N PHE A 2 3.55 -0.07 16.57
CA PHE A 2 2.74 -1.24 16.17
C PHE A 2 3.56 -2.45 15.68
N PHE A 3 4.48 -2.27 14.71
CA PHE A 3 5.35 -3.36 14.23
C PHE A 3 6.27 -3.97 15.29
N LEU A 4 6.80 -3.13 16.20
CA LEU A 4 7.62 -3.63 17.31
C LEU A 4 6.78 -4.44 18.28
N PHE A 5 5.56 -3.98 18.57
CA PHE A 5 4.62 -4.71 19.40
C PHE A 5 4.19 -6.03 18.74
N ASP A 6 3.92 -6.02 17.43
CA ASP A 6 3.57 -7.19 16.63
C ASP A 6 4.70 -8.24 16.64
N PHE A 7 5.94 -7.82 16.38
CA PHE A 7 7.12 -8.68 16.54
C PHE A 7 7.24 -9.26 17.94
N LEU A 8 7.04 -8.46 18.99
CA LEU A 8 7.10 -8.93 20.37
C LEU A 8 6.01 -9.96 20.65
N LEU A 9 4.77 -9.69 20.23
CA LEU A 9 3.66 -10.63 20.38
C LEU A 9 3.95 -11.97 19.69
N GLU A 10 4.33 -11.95 18.42
CA GLU A 10 4.66 -13.17 17.69
C GLU A 10 5.86 -13.90 18.29
N PHE A 11 6.89 -13.16 18.74
CA PHE A 11 8.04 -13.74 19.45
C PHE A 11 7.62 -14.47 20.73
N PHE A 12 6.71 -13.87 21.53
CA PHE A 12 6.19 -14.49 22.76
C PHE A 12 5.28 -15.69 22.49
N LEU A 13 4.50 -15.65 21.41
CA LEU A 13 3.61 -16.73 20.99
C LEU A 13 4.35 -17.88 20.29
N SER A 14 5.57 -17.64 19.79
CA SER A 14 6.35 -18.65 19.08
C SER A 14 6.80 -19.79 20.01
N LYS A 15 6.59 -21.03 19.56
CA LYS A 15 7.03 -22.24 20.29
C LYS A 15 8.55 -22.37 20.37
N GLU A 16 9.26 -21.88 19.35
CA GLU A 16 10.73 -21.94 19.23
C GLU A 16 11.32 -20.54 19.05
N LYS A 17 11.54 -19.86 20.18
CA LYS A 17 12.01 -18.46 20.24
C LYS A 17 13.29 -18.20 19.44
N GLY A 18 14.25 -19.12 19.50
CA GLY A 18 15.54 -18.99 18.80
C GLY A 18 15.41 -19.00 17.28
N ARG A 19 14.63 -19.94 16.72
CA ARG A 19 14.39 -20.04 15.28
C ARG A 19 13.56 -18.86 14.77
N TYR A 20 12.58 -18.42 15.56
CA TYR A 20 11.79 -17.24 15.23
C TYR A 20 12.66 -15.98 15.17
N PHE A 21 13.54 -15.76 16.16
CA PHE A 21 14.45 -14.61 16.17
C PHE A 21 15.40 -14.57 14.96
N THR A 22 16.03 -15.70 14.60
CA THR A 22 16.97 -15.73 13.48
C THR A 22 16.28 -15.56 12.12
N SER A 23 15.07 -16.07 11.96
CA SER A 23 14.29 -15.92 10.72
C SER A 23 13.71 -14.51 10.54
N HIS A 24 13.37 -13.81 11.64
CA HIS A 24 12.74 -12.49 11.62
C HIS A 24 13.69 -11.36 12.07
N PHE A 25 15.00 -11.60 12.08
CA PHE A 25 15.99 -10.62 12.57
C PHE A 25 15.93 -9.29 11.80
N ILE A 26 15.76 -9.34 10.47
CA ILE A 26 15.62 -8.12 9.64
C ILE A 26 14.33 -7.39 10.00
N PHE A 27 13.23 -8.12 10.25
CA PHE A 27 11.96 -7.54 10.65
C PHE A 27 12.05 -6.83 12.01
N LEU A 28 12.78 -7.40 12.97
CA LEU A 28 13.06 -6.74 14.25
C LEU A 28 13.77 -5.39 14.07
N LEU A 29 14.85 -5.34 13.26
CA LEU A 29 15.58 -4.08 13.02
C LEU A 29 14.64 -3.03 12.42
N VAL A 30 13.88 -3.39 11.39
CA VAL A 30 12.97 -2.48 10.69
C VAL A 30 11.79 -2.04 11.56
N SER A 31 11.42 -2.83 12.58
CA SER A 31 10.33 -2.53 13.51
C SER A 31 10.65 -1.40 14.50
N ILE A 32 11.93 -1.16 14.77
CA ILE A 32 12.39 -0.17 15.75
C ILE A 32 12.05 1.25 15.25
N PRO A 33 11.36 2.08 16.06
CA PRO A 33 10.98 3.43 15.66
C PRO A 33 12.15 4.42 15.84
N TYR A 34 13.23 4.25 15.06
CA TYR A 34 14.47 5.01 15.21
C TYR A 34 14.26 6.54 15.20
N LEU A 35 13.51 7.08 14.23
CA LEU A 35 13.27 8.53 14.14
C LEU A 35 12.63 9.08 15.42
N ASN A 36 11.61 8.39 15.95
CA ASN A 36 10.94 8.81 17.18
C ASN A 36 11.87 8.76 18.39
N ILE A 37 12.75 7.76 18.48
CA ILE A 37 13.72 7.63 19.58
C ILE A 37 14.75 8.77 19.51
N ILE A 38 15.26 9.05 18.31
CA ILE A 38 16.28 10.06 18.07
C ILE A 38 15.75 11.45 18.41
N ASP A 39 14.54 11.76 17.94
CA ASP A 39 13.90 13.04 18.21
C ASP A 39 13.56 13.21 19.69
N PHE A 40 13.10 12.14 20.37
CA PHE A 40 12.76 12.18 21.80
C PHE A 40 13.97 12.36 22.72
N TYR A 41 15.09 11.67 22.43
CA TYR A 41 16.30 11.75 23.23
C TYR A 41 17.29 12.82 22.74
N HIS A 42 16.94 13.58 21.71
CA HIS A 42 17.80 14.60 21.07
C HIS A 42 19.20 14.08 20.72
N ILE A 43 19.30 12.82 20.29
CA ILE A 43 20.58 12.18 19.95
C ILE A 43 21.07 12.73 18.61
N THR A 44 22.27 13.28 18.56
CA THR A 44 22.88 13.75 17.32
C THR A 44 23.70 12.63 16.69
N PHE A 45 23.40 12.30 15.44
CA PHE A 45 24.19 11.39 14.60
C PHE A 45 24.92 12.18 13.52
N SER A 46 25.94 11.59 12.89
CA SER A 46 26.54 12.22 11.72
C SER A 46 25.49 12.35 10.58
N PRO A 47 25.64 13.35 9.70
CA PRO A 47 24.67 13.62 8.63
C PRO A 47 24.38 12.39 7.75
N GLU A 48 25.40 11.56 7.51
CA GLU A 48 25.31 10.36 6.70
C GLU A 48 24.37 9.33 7.33
N ILE A 49 24.55 9.05 8.63
CA ILE A 49 23.73 8.08 9.37
C ILE A 49 22.29 8.61 9.49
N SER A 50 22.11 9.89 9.82
CA SER A 50 20.78 10.51 9.91
C SER A 50 20.02 10.40 8.59
N TYR A 51 20.70 10.51 7.45
CA TYR A 51 20.10 10.34 6.13
C TYR A 51 19.58 8.90 5.92
N PHE A 52 20.40 7.88 6.18
CA PHE A 52 19.98 6.47 6.04
C PHE A 52 18.80 6.11 6.94
N LEU A 53 18.79 6.62 8.17
CA LEU A 53 17.73 6.35 9.14
C LEU A 53 16.34 6.85 8.69
N ARG A 54 16.28 7.88 7.83
CA ARG A 54 15.01 8.38 7.26
C ARG A 54 14.37 7.40 6.28
N PHE A 55 15.11 6.44 5.75
CA PHE A 55 14.58 5.43 4.83
C PHE A 55 14.10 4.16 5.54
N ILE A 56 14.42 3.97 6.83
CA ILE A 56 13.92 2.81 7.58
C ILE A 56 12.39 2.70 7.59
N PRO A 57 11.62 3.80 7.78
CA PRO A 57 10.16 3.76 7.63
C PRO A 57 9.69 3.23 6.27
N LEU A 58 10.45 3.48 5.20
CA LEU A 58 10.15 2.99 3.84
C LEU A 58 10.32 1.46 3.76
N LEU A 59 11.41 0.94 4.30
CA LEU A 59 11.65 -0.51 4.38
C LEU A 59 10.56 -1.22 5.20
N ARG A 60 10.14 -0.61 6.32
CA ARG A 60 9.03 -1.11 7.14
C ARG A 60 7.73 -1.15 6.36
N GLY A 61 7.47 -0.08 5.64
CA GLY A 61 6.34 0.03 4.73
C GLY A 61 6.30 -1.07 3.67
N GLY A 62 7.46 -1.37 3.06
CA GLY A 62 7.54 -2.43 2.06
C GLY A 62 7.34 -3.83 2.62
N TYR A 63 7.82 -4.10 3.83
CA TYR A 63 7.54 -5.37 4.49
C TYR A 63 6.04 -5.54 4.79
N ALA A 64 5.39 -4.50 5.32
CA ALA A 64 3.96 -4.49 5.58
C ALA A 64 3.15 -4.74 4.30
N LEU A 65 3.55 -4.09 3.21
CA LEU A 65 2.90 -4.28 1.93
C LEU A 65 3.09 -5.70 1.40
N ALA A 66 4.27 -6.29 1.54
CA ALA A 66 4.52 -7.66 1.09
C ALA A 66 3.59 -8.67 1.76
N ILE A 67 3.30 -8.49 3.06
CA ILE A 67 2.32 -9.30 3.79
C ILE A 67 0.90 -9.11 3.21
N VAL A 68 0.48 -7.86 3.01
CA VAL A 68 -0.85 -7.52 2.49
C VAL A 68 -1.03 -8.08 1.07
N VAL A 69 -0.03 -7.91 0.20
CA VAL A 69 -0.03 -8.45 -1.17
C VAL A 69 -0.03 -9.97 -1.15
N GLY A 70 0.76 -10.62 -0.28
CA GLY A 70 0.75 -12.07 -0.13
C GLY A 70 -0.62 -12.62 0.26
N TRP A 71 -1.30 -11.96 1.21
CA TRP A 71 -2.67 -12.29 1.60
C TRP A 71 -3.68 -12.12 0.46
N LEU A 72 -3.61 -10.99 -0.25
CA LEU A 72 -4.54 -10.67 -1.33
C LEU A 72 -4.34 -11.58 -2.55
N SER A 73 -3.08 -11.91 -2.87
CA SER A 73 -2.71 -12.82 -3.95
C SER A 73 -3.03 -14.30 -3.64
N GLY A 74 -3.04 -14.70 -2.37
CA GLY A 74 -3.37 -16.08 -1.96
C GLY A 74 -4.87 -16.38 -1.95
N SER A 75 -5.72 -15.37 -1.98
CA SER A 75 -7.18 -15.54 -2.00
C SER A 75 -7.68 -15.87 -3.40
N LYS A 76 -8.73 -16.72 -3.52
CA LYS A 76 -9.48 -16.92 -4.79
C LYS A 76 -10.13 -15.63 -5.33
N ALA A 77 -9.95 -14.50 -4.65
CA ALA A 77 -10.61 -13.22 -4.85
C ALA A 77 -9.72 -12.12 -5.45
N SER A 78 -8.53 -12.42 -5.96
CA SER A 78 -7.72 -11.42 -6.68
C SER A 78 -8.27 -11.17 -8.09
N GLY A 79 -9.49 -10.66 -8.19
CA GLY A 79 -9.96 -10.03 -9.42
C GLY A 79 -9.07 -8.85 -9.78
N LEU A 80 -9.05 -8.46 -11.06
CA LEU A 80 -8.28 -7.31 -11.56
C LEU A 80 -8.51 -6.05 -10.71
N PHE A 81 -9.74 -5.87 -10.22
CA PHE A 81 -10.13 -4.78 -9.33
C PHE A 81 -9.43 -4.82 -7.97
N THR A 82 -9.41 -5.97 -7.30
CA THR A 82 -8.73 -6.15 -6.00
C THR A 82 -7.23 -5.91 -6.12
N SER A 83 -6.60 -6.48 -7.15
CA SER A 83 -5.17 -6.28 -7.41
C SER A 83 -4.83 -4.81 -7.64
N TYR A 84 -5.66 -4.12 -8.44
CA TYR A 84 -5.48 -2.69 -8.70
C TYR A 84 -5.66 -1.82 -7.45
N ILE A 85 -6.72 -2.02 -6.66
CA ILE A 85 -6.92 -1.28 -5.40
C ILE A 85 -5.73 -1.49 -4.45
N THR A 86 -5.21 -2.71 -4.37
CA THR A 86 -4.03 -3.02 -3.56
C THR A 86 -2.82 -2.21 -4.01
N MET A 87 -2.55 -2.22 -5.31
CA MET A 87 -1.44 -1.48 -5.92
C MET A 87 -1.61 0.04 -5.76
N LEU A 88 -2.84 0.56 -5.86
CA LEU A 88 -3.14 1.97 -5.65
C LEU A 88 -2.86 2.37 -4.20
N MET A 89 -3.38 1.62 -3.24
CA MET A 89 -3.13 1.86 -1.81
C MET A 89 -1.65 1.77 -1.45
N ALA A 90 -0.94 0.80 -2.03
CA ALA A 90 0.51 0.69 -1.92
C ALA A 90 1.22 1.94 -2.42
N THR A 91 0.84 2.42 -3.60
CA THR A 91 1.43 3.60 -4.24
C THR A 91 1.17 4.84 -3.40
N VAL A 92 -0.07 5.08 -2.95
CA VAL A 92 -0.43 6.22 -2.09
C VAL A 92 0.39 6.21 -0.80
N TYR A 93 0.52 5.03 -0.18
CA TYR A 93 1.28 4.86 1.05
C TYR A 93 2.78 5.15 0.85
N PHE A 94 3.40 4.60 -0.19
CA PHE A 94 4.81 4.86 -0.46
C PHE A 94 5.07 6.28 -0.95
N ALA A 95 4.21 6.82 -1.82
CA ALA A 95 4.32 8.18 -2.29
C ALA A 95 4.23 9.17 -1.12
N SER A 96 3.26 9.00 -0.21
CA SER A 96 3.16 9.83 0.99
C SER A 96 4.39 9.72 1.89
N LEU A 97 4.97 8.53 2.07
CA LEU A 97 6.19 8.34 2.85
C LEU A 97 7.41 9.00 2.20
N ILE A 98 7.62 8.80 0.90
CA ILE A 98 8.74 9.41 0.17
C ILE A 98 8.58 10.93 0.17
N PHE A 99 7.37 11.43 -0.08
CA PHE A 99 7.05 12.85 -0.01
C PHE A 99 7.33 13.41 1.38
N PHE A 100 6.90 12.74 2.45
CA PHE A 100 7.19 13.14 3.82
C PHE A 100 8.71 13.20 4.10
N VAL A 101 9.46 12.15 3.75
CA VAL A 101 10.91 12.09 4.00
C VAL A 101 11.67 13.22 3.31
N LEU A 102 11.23 13.61 2.11
CA LEU A 102 11.91 14.62 1.28
C LEU A 102 11.44 16.05 1.58
N GLU A 103 10.15 16.25 1.85
CA GLU A 103 9.54 17.58 1.96
C GLU A 103 9.40 18.05 3.41
N HIS A 104 9.26 17.17 4.41
CA HIS A 104 8.95 17.56 5.79
C HIS A 104 9.94 18.57 6.42
N LYS A 105 11.23 18.53 6.04
CA LYS A 105 12.24 19.45 6.58
C LYS A 105 12.37 20.77 5.81
N VAL A 106 11.87 20.83 4.57
CA VAL A 106 12.07 21.98 3.67
C VAL A 106 10.76 22.69 3.32
N ASN A 107 9.63 22.00 3.51
CA ASN A 107 8.31 22.46 3.15
C ASN A 107 7.49 22.72 4.42
N PRO A 108 7.16 23.99 4.73
CA PRO A 108 6.39 24.32 5.93
C PRO A 108 4.95 23.78 5.88
N MET A 109 4.44 23.40 4.69
CA MET A 109 3.11 22.82 4.54
C MET A 109 3.05 21.34 4.94
N VAL A 110 4.21 20.67 5.08
CA VAL A 110 4.31 19.25 5.45
C VAL A 110 4.73 19.16 6.91
N THR A 111 3.78 19.39 7.83
CA THR A 111 4.04 19.44 9.28
C THR A 111 4.23 18.07 9.91
N ASP A 112 3.55 17.06 9.37
CA ASP A 112 3.51 15.72 9.94
C ASP A 112 3.16 14.70 8.84
N TYR A 113 3.27 13.41 9.15
CA TYR A 113 3.00 12.37 8.17
C TYR A 113 1.55 12.40 7.65
N TRP A 114 0.57 12.83 8.44
CA TRP A 114 -0.82 12.91 8.01
C TRP A 114 -1.02 13.98 6.95
N SER A 115 -0.29 15.10 7.02
CA SER A 115 -0.30 16.11 5.96
C SER A 115 0.21 15.54 4.61
N ALA A 116 1.26 14.71 4.64
CA ALA A 116 1.78 14.04 3.45
C ALA A 116 0.85 12.93 2.94
N LEU A 117 0.18 12.21 3.84
CA LEU A 117 -0.83 11.22 3.48
C LEU A 117 -2.06 11.87 2.85
N TRP A 118 -2.52 12.98 3.43
CA TRP A 118 -3.59 13.82 2.87
C TRP A 118 -3.23 14.29 1.46
N TRP A 119 -2.01 14.83 1.28
CA TRP A 119 -1.50 15.21 -0.03
C TRP A 119 -1.61 14.07 -1.04
N ALA A 120 -1.13 12.87 -0.69
CA ALA A 120 -1.14 11.74 -1.60
C ALA A 120 -2.57 11.30 -1.99
N PHE A 121 -3.52 11.32 -1.06
CA PHE A 121 -4.93 11.00 -1.37
C PHE A 121 -5.59 12.03 -2.27
N MET A 122 -5.33 13.31 -2.05
CA MET A 122 -5.89 14.38 -2.88
C MET A 122 -5.31 14.37 -4.29
N ASP A 123 -4.02 14.05 -4.42
CA ASP A 123 -3.31 14.00 -5.69
C ASP A 123 -3.68 12.76 -6.52
N VAL A 124 -3.78 11.58 -5.89
CA VAL A 124 -4.23 10.36 -6.58
C VAL A 124 -5.71 10.42 -6.99
N THR A 125 -6.53 11.21 -6.31
CA THR A 125 -7.93 11.44 -6.72
C THR A 125 -8.06 12.55 -7.75
N THR A 126 -6.96 13.19 -8.14
CA THR A 126 -6.89 14.33 -9.08
C THR A 126 -7.66 15.58 -8.63
N VAL A 127 -8.17 15.59 -7.39
CA VAL A 127 -8.80 16.77 -6.78
C VAL A 127 -7.76 17.86 -6.52
N GLY A 128 -6.51 17.44 -6.26
CA GLY A 128 -5.40 18.33 -5.94
C GLY A 128 -5.38 18.72 -4.46
N SER A 129 -4.19 18.88 -3.91
CA SER A 129 -3.97 19.23 -2.50
C SER A 129 -3.69 20.73 -2.35
N ASN A 130 -3.92 21.24 -1.15
CA ASN A 130 -3.42 22.55 -0.73
C ASN A 130 -1.90 22.56 -0.43
N ILE A 131 -1.26 21.40 -0.47
CA ILE A 131 0.18 21.20 -0.25
C ILE A 131 0.87 21.03 -1.61
N TYR A 132 1.87 21.87 -1.89
CA TYR A 132 2.63 21.83 -3.15
C TYR A 132 4.06 21.35 -2.91
N ALA A 133 4.56 20.50 -3.80
CA ALA A 133 5.93 19.99 -3.75
C ALA A 133 6.96 21.10 -4.05
N VAL A 134 7.95 21.27 -3.18
CA VAL A 134 9.06 22.20 -3.45
C VAL A 134 10.27 21.49 -4.07
N THR A 135 10.49 20.22 -3.73
CA THR A 135 11.63 19.43 -4.24
C THR A 135 11.37 18.90 -5.65
N PRO A 136 12.42 18.73 -6.49
CA PRO A 136 12.26 18.13 -7.83
C PRO A 136 11.63 16.73 -7.77
N THR A 137 12.07 15.92 -6.80
CA THR A 137 11.54 14.58 -6.53
C THR A 137 10.07 14.61 -6.11
N GLY A 138 9.68 15.56 -5.26
CA GLY A 138 8.29 15.74 -4.85
C GLY A 138 7.39 16.12 -6.02
N LYS A 139 7.88 16.98 -6.93
CA LYS A 139 7.15 17.36 -8.16
C LYS A 139 6.95 16.18 -9.10
N ILE A 140 7.99 15.35 -9.29
CA ILE A 140 7.88 14.13 -10.09
C ILE A 140 6.86 13.18 -9.46
N LEU A 141 6.89 13.01 -8.14
CA LEU A 141 5.90 12.23 -7.39
C LEU A 141 4.48 12.73 -7.64
N SER A 142 4.24 14.04 -7.63
CA SER A 142 2.91 14.61 -7.92
C SER A 142 2.40 14.22 -9.32
N VAL A 143 3.26 14.34 -10.34
CA VAL A 143 2.85 14.00 -11.71
C VAL A 143 2.55 12.51 -11.85
N VAL A 144 3.39 11.65 -11.28
CA VAL A 144 3.21 10.20 -11.34
C VAL A 144 1.96 9.76 -10.59
N LEU A 145 1.71 10.33 -9.41
CA LEU A 145 0.58 9.95 -8.57
C LEU A 145 -0.76 10.40 -9.18
N ALA A 146 -0.82 11.61 -9.73
CA ALA A 146 -1.98 12.07 -10.50
C ALA A 146 -2.25 11.19 -11.74
N ALA A 147 -1.20 10.80 -12.48
CA ALA A 147 -1.34 9.92 -13.64
C ALA A 147 -1.89 8.53 -13.26
N LEU A 148 -1.40 7.95 -12.17
CA LEU A 148 -1.88 6.66 -11.65
C LEU A 148 -3.34 6.76 -11.18
N GLY A 149 -3.73 7.88 -10.59
CA GLY A 149 -5.09 8.21 -10.19
C GLY A 149 -6.10 8.19 -11.34
N MET A 150 -5.76 8.84 -12.45
CA MET A 150 -6.62 8.88 -13.65
C MET A 150 -6.90 7.49 -14.25
N MET A 151 -6.01 6.51 -14.03
CA MET A 151 -6.22 5.13 -14.51
C MET A 151 -7.30 4.36 -13.73
N MET A 152 -7.80 4.89 -12.61
CA MET A 152 -8.80 4.21 -11.77
C MET A 152 -10.15 4.07 -12.49
N PHE A 153 -10.60 5.12 -13.18
CA PHE A 153 -11.90 5.13 -13.86
C PHE A 153 -12.01 4.08 -14.99
N PRO A 154 -11.02 3.95 -15.90
CA PRO A 154 -11.02 2.91 -16.91
C PRO A 154 -11.08 1.49 -16.33
N ILE A 155 -10.31 1.21 -15.27
CA ILE A 155 -10.22 -0.13 -14.68
C ILE A 155 -11.54 -0.51 -14.00
N PHE A 156 -12.15 0.42 -13.28
CA PHE A 156 -13.49 0.20 -12.72
C PHE A 156 -14.52 -0.10 -13.81
N THR A 157 -14.52 0.68 -14.90
CA THR A 157 -15.42 0.46 -16.05
C THR A 157 -15.23 -0.93 -16.66
N VAL A 158 -13.97 -1.35 -16.90
CA VAL A 158 -13.65 -2.69 -17.43
C VAL A 158 -14.10 -3.79 -16.48
N TYR A 159 -13.89 -3.62 -15.17
CA TYR A 159 -14.31 -4.58 -14.17
C TYR A 159 -15.84 -4.76 -14.16
N VAL A 160 -16.60 -3.67 -14.09
CA VAL A 160 -18.08 -3.72 -14.13
C VAL A 160 -18.55 -4.36 -15.44
N THR A 161 -17.97 -3.95 -16.57
CA THR A 161 -18.31 -4.52 -17.89
C THR A 161 -18.03 -6.02 -17.92
N SER A 162 -16.91 -6.48 -17.35
CA SER A 162 -16.57 -7.91 -17.28
C SER A 162 -17.56 -8.71 -16.43
N LEU A 163 -18.06 -8.14 -15.33
CA LEU A 163 -19.10 -8.77 -14.51
C LEU A 163 -20.43 -8.88 -15.26
N VAL A 164 -20.83 -7.82 -15.96
CA VAL A 164 -22.05 -7.82 -16.79
C VAL A 164 -21.94 -8.83 -17.94
N GLN A 165 -20.80 -8.85 -18.65
CA GLN A 165 -20.54 -9.82 -19.71
C GLN A 165 -20.58 -11.26 -19.18
N GLN A 166 -19.98 -11.51 -18.01
CA GLN A 166 -19.99 -12.83 -17.40
C GLN A 166 -21.39 -13.24 -16.95
N ALA A 167 -22.20 -12.30 -16.43
CA ALA A 167 -23.59 -12.55 -16.08
C ALA A 167 -24.45 -12.85 -17.32
N ASN A 168 -24.26 -12.10 -18.41
CA ASN A 168 -24.95 -12.33 -19.68
C ASN A 168 -24.59 -13.70 -20.27
N LYS A 169 -23.30 -14.08 -20.25
CA LYS A 169 -22.85 -15.38 -20.73
C LYS A 169 -23.45 -16.54 -19.93
N ARG A 170 -23.47 -16.45 -18.59
CA ARG A 170 -24.13 -17.46 -17.72
C ARG A 170 -25.63 -17.57 -18.00
N LYS A 171 -26.28 -16.43 -18.29
CA LYS A 171 -27.70 -16.39 -18.65
C LYS A 171 -27.95 -17.07 -20.00
N GLU A 172 -27.10 -16.85 -21.00
CA GLU A 172 -27.17 -17.53 -22.30
C GLU A 172 -26.94 -19.04 -22.17
N GLU A 173 -25.92 -19.46 -21.41
CA GLU A 173 -25.64 -20.88 -21.11
C GLU A 173 -26.84 -21.56 -20.41
N TYR A 174 -27.49 -20.87 -19.47
CA TYR A 174 -28.69 -21.37 -18.81
C TYR A 174 -29.85 -21.60 -19.78
N TYR A 175 -30.15 -20.66 -20.68
CA TYR A 175 -31.22 -20.85 -21.67
C TYR A 175 -30.90 -21.94 -22.69
N GLN A 176 -29.62 -22.09 -23.10
CA GLN A 176 -29.20 -23.18 -23.98
C GLN A 176 -29.33 -24.55 -23.30
N SER A 177 -29.02 -24.65 -22.01
CA SER A 177 -29.20 -25.89 -21.25
C SER A 177 -30.68 -26.31 -21.13
N GLN A 178 -31.60 -25.36 -20.92
CA GLN A 178 -33.05 -25.67 -20.93
C GLN A 178 -33.59 -26.09 -22.29
N GLN A 179 -33.05 -25.55 -23.39
CA GLN A 179 -33.47 -25.94 -24.74
C GLN A 179 -32.89 -27.29 -25.20
N SER A 180 -31.82 -27.75 -24.57
CA SER A 180 -31.14 -29.00 -24.91
C SER A 180 -31.53 -30.19 -24.03
N GLU A 181 -32.26 -29.97 -22.93
CA GLU A 181 -32.99 -31.04 -22.25
C GLU A 181 -34.13 -31.56 -23.16
N PRO A 182 -34.08 -32.82 -23.64
CA PRO A 182 -35.13 -33.35 -24.49
C PRO A 182 -36.44 -33.39 -23.70
N ALA A 183 -37.55 -33.05 -24.37
CA ALA A 183 -38.92 -33.07 -23.84
C ALA A 183 -39.46 -34.50 -23.56
N ASP A 184 -38.60 -35.40 -23.06
CA ASP A 184 -38.87 -36.81 -22.91
C ASP A 184 -38.84 -37.21 -21.43
N THR A 185 -39.79 -36.70 -20.66
CA THR A 185 -40.35 -37.46 -19.52
C THR A 185 -41.78 -36.99 -19.23
N LYS A 186 -42.73 -37.72 -19.84
CA LYS A 186 -44.18 -37.81 -19.61
C LYS A 186 -45.12 -36.87 -20.36
#